data_AF-A0A075K070-F1
#
_entry.id   AF-A0A075K070-F1
#
_cell.length_a   1.000
_cell.length_b   1.000
_cell.length_c   1.000
_cell.angle_alpha   90.00
_cell.angle_beta   90.00
_cell.angle_gamma   90.00
#
_symmetry.space_group_name_H-M   'P 1'
#
loop_
_entity.id
_entity.type
_entity.pdbx_description
1 polymer ?
#
loop_
_entity_poly.entity_id
_entity_poly.type
_entity_poly.pdbx_seq_one_letter_code
_entity_poly.pdbx_strand_id
1 'polypeptide(L)'
;MKNFGDLVQAGKNYIEDIEIDFNKEKYSIPVRPLSKDENARIQKLQSKGQKTRGVLNQENPEKSSMEIEIDNAASAQYNAEAEILAVSLCIADGEKHTIEEVKNLPSGVVSQIAKAIYRISGIAVKKEDKEALKEELNSFRND
;
A
#
# COMPACT_ATOMS: atom_id res chain seq x y z
N MET A 1 -18.51 -13.73 23.87
CA MET A 1 -18.71 -13.31 22.46
C MET A 1 -17.88 -12.06 22.24
N LYS A 2 -16.87 -12.09 21.36
CA LYS A 2 -16.11 -10.90 20.96
C LYS A 2 -17.00 -10.06 20.03
N ASN A 3 -17.11 -8.75 20.27
CA ASN A 3 -18.03 -7.89 19.52
C ASN A 3 -17.32 -7.23 18.32
N PHE A 4 -18.09 -6.67 17.38
CA PHE A 4 -17.55 -6.02 16.17
C PHE A 4 -16.66 -4.80 16.47
N GLY A 5 -16.93 -4.07 17.56
CA GLY A 5 -16.08 -3.01 18.08
C GLY A 5 -14.69 -3.47 18.52
N ASP A 6 -14.55 -4.71 19.01
CA ASP A 6 -13.24 -5.29 19.34
C ASP A 6 -12.39 -5.52 18.08
N LEU A 7 -13.02 -5.88 16.96
CA LEU A 7 -12.36 -6.00 15.64
C LEU A 7 -11.95 -4.64 15.08
N VAL A 8 -12.77 -3.61 15.25
CA VAL A 8 -12.47 -2.23 14.82
C VAL A 8 -11.32 -1.63 15.63
N GLN A 9 -11.20 -1.96 16.93
CA GLN A 9 -10.05 -1.56 17.75
C GLN A 9 -8.79 -2.38 17.45
N ALA A 10 -8.92 -3.69 17.22
CA ALA A 10 -7.79 -4.55 16.87
C ALA A 10 -7.09 -4.10 15.57
N GLY A 11 -7.85 -3.68 14.55
CA GLY A 11 -7.29 -3.13 13.32
C GLY A 11 -6.63 -1.75 13.47
N LYS A 12 -6.98 -0.98 14.51
CA LYS A 12 -6.41 0.36 14.78
C LYS A 12 -5.10 0.31 15.56
N ASN A 13 -4.85 -0.76 16.30
CA ASN A 13 -3.69 -0.90 17.17
C ASN A 13 -2.69 -1.96 16.67
N TYR A 14 -2.90 -2.52 15.47
CA TYR A 14 -1.93 -3.42 14.87
C TYR A 14 -0.68 -2.65 14.46
N ILE A 15 0.45 -3.03 15.04
CA ILE A 15 1.79 -2.55 14.71
C ILE A 15 2.64 -3.78 14.44
N GLU A 16 3.37 -3.76 13.33
CA GLU A 16 4.34 -4.78 12.97
C GLU A 16 5.71 -4.12 12.84
N ASP A 17 6.73 -4.72 13.47
CA ASP A 17 8.11 -4.31 13.29
C ASP A 17 8.64 -4.91 11.99
N ILE A 18 9.08 -4.07 11.05
CA ILE A 18 9.64 -4.50 9.78
C ILE A 18 11.16 -4.32 9.78
N GLU A 19 11.88 -5.33 9.30
CA GLU A 19 13.33 -5.23 9.10
C GLU A 19 13.62 -4.57 7.74
N ILE A 20 14.40 -3.50 7.76
CA ILE A 20 14.90 -2.81 6.57
C ILE A 20 16.41 -2.97 6.50
N ASP A 21 16.90 -3.41 5.33
CA ASP A 21 18.32 -3.46 5.03
C ASP A 21 18.79 -2.13 4.46
N PHE A 22 19.74 -1.48 5.15
CA PHE A 22 20.40 -0.27 4.66
C PHE A 22 21.89 -0.28 5.03
N ASN A 23 22.76 -0.06 4.05
CA ASN A 23 24.22 -0.04 4.26
C ASN A 23 24.81 -1.28 4.98
N LYS A 24 24.22 -2.47 4.75
CA LYS A 24 24.57 -3.75 5.41
C LYS A 24 24.21 -3.82 6.90
N GLU A 25 23.40 -2.89 7.38
CA GLU A 25 22.80 -2.91 8.70
C GLU A 25 21.30 -3.14 8.59
N LYS A 26 20.75 -3.82 9.60
CA LYS A 26 19.32 -4.08 9.73
C LYS A 26 18.71 -3.10 10.71
N TYR A 27 17.67 -2.40 10.27
CA TYR A 27 16.89 -1.48 11.08
C TYR A 27 15.51 -2.06 11.30
N SER A 28 15.05 -2.07 12.55
CA SER A 28 13.67 -2.48 12.88
C SER A 28 12.81 -1.22 12.98
N ILE A 29 11.75 -1.15 12.17
CA ILE A 29 10.86 0.01 12.10
C ILE A 29 9.43 -0.43 12.43
N PRO A 30 8.80 0.11 13.48
CA PRO A 30 7.41 -0.17 13.78
C PRO A 30 6.51 0.52 12.75
N VAL A 31 5.64 -0.25 12.09
CA VAL A 31 4.67 0.26 11.12
C VAL A 31 3.26 -0.21 11.42
N ARG A 32 2.27 0.64 11.13
CA ARG A 32 0.85 0.31 11.22
C ARG A 32 0.22 0.21 9.82
N PRO A 33 -0.90 -0.52 9.67
CA PRO A 33 -1.62 -0.53 8.40
C PRO A 33 -2.26 0.84 8.12
N LEU A 34 -2.50 1.08 6.84
CA LEU A 34 -3.26 2.22 6.36
C LEU A 34 -4.72 2.08 6.81
N SER A 35 -5.27 3.16 7.32
CA SER A 35 -6.72 3.28 7.49
C SER A 35 -7.42 3.35 6.13
N LYS A 36 -8.74 3.17 6.13
CA LYS A 36 -9.56 3.22 4.92
C LYS A 36 -9.39 4.52 4.13
N ASP A 37 -9.33 5.65 4.84
CA ASP A 37 -9.24 6.98 4.22
C ASP A 37 -7.83 7.25 3.67
N GLU A 38 -6.80 6.80 4.40
CA GLU A 38 -5.40 6.87 3.94
C GLU A 38 -5.20 6.00 2.70
N ASN A 39 -5.72 4.77 2.70
CA ASN A 39 -5.67 3.87 1.55
C ASN A 39 -6.36 4.50 0.32
N ALA A 40 -7.55 5.08 0.48
CA ALA A 40 -8.23 5.78 -0.60
C ALA A 40 -7.39 6.95 -1.16
N ARG A 41 -6.69 7.69 -0.29
CA ARG A 41 -5.80 8.79 -0.68
C ARG A 41 -4.57 8.28 -1.46
N ILE A 42 -3.97 7.17 -1.02
CA ILE A 42 -2.85 6.51 -1.72
C ILE A 42 -3.30 6.05 -3.11
N GLN A 43 -4.41 5.31 -3.21
CA GLN A 43 -4.93 4.82 -4.49
C GLN A 43 -5.25 5.95 -5.46
N LYS A 44 -5.81 7.06 -4.95
CA LYS A 44 -6.08 8.26 -5.76
C LYS A 44 -4.81 8.88 -6.32
N LEU A 45 -3.70 8.86 -5.59
CA LEU A 45 -2.41 9.33 -6.11
C LEU A 45 -1.91 8.39 -7.20
N GLN A 46 -1.86 7.08 -6.92
CA GLN A 46 -1.41 6.07 -7.87
C GLN A 46 -2.21 6.08 -9.18
N SER A 47 -3.50 6.43 -9.13
CA SER A 47 -4.35 6.51 -10.32
C SER A 47 -4.10 7.76 -11.19
N LYS A 48 -3.41 8.81 -10.70
CA LYS A 48 -3.22 10.06 -11.47
C LYS A 48 -2.37 9.89 -12.73
N GLY A 49 -1.53 8.86 -12.78
CA GLY A 49 -0.76 8.49 -13.98
C GLY A 49 -1.54 7.66 -15.00
N GLN A 50 -2.82 7.37 -14.72
CA GLN A 50 -3.66 6.51 -15.53
C GLN A 50 -4.86 7.31 -16.04
N LYS A 51 -5.13 7.24 -17.34
CA LYS A 51 -6.35 7.74 -17.94
C LYS A 51 -7.18 6.55 -18.36
N THR A 52 -8.36 6.42 -17.79
CA THR A 52 -9.35 5.43 -18.21
C THR A 52 -10.31 6.11 -19.18
N ARG A 53 -10.37 5.61 -20.40
CA ARG A 53 -11.43 5.96 -21.37
C ARG A 53 -12.29 4.72 -21.58
N GLY A 54 -13.59 4.91 -21.68
CA GLY A 54 -14.51 3.79 -21.91
C GLY A 54 -15.72 4.23 -22.70
N VAL A 55 -16.17 3.34 -23.58
CA VAL A 55 -17.46 3.49 -24.26
C VAL A 55 -18.38 2.43 -23.67
N LEU A 56 -19.35 2.89 -22.88
CA LEU A 56 -20.42 2.02 -22.37
C LEU A 56 -21.50 1.89 -23.44
N ASN A 57 -21.75 0.66 -23.88
CA ASN A 57 -22.86 0.37 -24.77
C ASN A 57 -24.05 -0.11 -23.93
N GLN A 58 -25.08 0.74 -23.81
CA GLN A 58 -26.27 0.47 -22.99
C GLN A 58 -27.15 -0.65 -23.55
N GLU A 59 -27.12 -0.90 -24.86
CA GLU A 59 -27.94 -1.91 -25.53
C GLU A 59 -27.26 -3.29 -25.57
N ASN A 60 -25.93 -3.31 -25.61
CA ASN A 60 -25.14 -4.53 -25.59
C ASN A 60 -23.92 -4.38 -24.68
N PRO A 61 -24.03 -4.74 -23.40
CA PRO A 61 -22.94 -4.61 -22.43
C PRO A 61 -21.65 -5.31 -22.86
N GLU A 62 -21.74 -6.42 -23.61
CA GLU A 62 -20.58 -7.19 -24.10
C GLU A 62 -19.75 -6.43 -25.15
N LYS A 63 -20.33 -5.40 -25.77
CA LYS A 63 -19.64 -4.50 -26.71
C LYS A 63 -19.07 -3.25 -26.06
N SER A 64 -19.17 -3.12 -24.73
CA SER A 64 -18.52 -2.02 -24.04
C SER A 64 -17.00 -2.19 -24.13
N SER A 65 -16.30 -1.10 -24.40
CA SER A 65 -14.83 -1.09 -24.44
C SER A 65 -14.27 -0.22 -23.32
N MET A 66 -13.13 -0.65 -22.77
CA MET A 66 -12.35 0.12 -21.83
C MET A 66 -10.91 0.16 -22.33
N GLU A 67 -10.38 1.37 -22.47
CA GLU A 67 -9.00 1.65 -22.82
C GLU A 67 -8.33 2.32 -21.63
N ILE A 68 -7.19 1.78 -21.21
CA ILE A 68 -6.37 2.34 -20.13
C ILE A 68 -5.10 2.87 -20.76
N GLU A 69 -4.95 4.18 -20.77
CA GLU A 69 -3.73 4.87 -21.19
C GLU A 69 -2.89 5.17 -19.95
N ILE A 70 -1.64 4.69 -19.93
CA ILE A 70 -0.72 4.87 -18.81
C ILE A 70 0.40 5.80 -19.24
N ASP A 71 0.47 6.98 -18.63
CA ASP A 71 1.64 7.84 -18.73
C ASP A 71 2.70 7.31 -17.76
N ASN A 72 3.69 6.59 -18.29
CA ASN A 72 4.70 5.92 -17.47
C ASN A 72 5.50 6.89 -16.60
N ALA A 73 5.81 8.09 -17.09
CA ALA A 73 6.58 9.07 -16.34
C ALA A 73 5.75 9.67 -15.18
N ALA A 74 4.51 10.09 -15.48
CA ALA A 74 3.60 10.58 -14.45
C ALA A 74 3.23 9.49 -13.44
N SER A 75 3.00 8.26 -13.92
CA SER A 75 2.71 7.09 -13.08
C SER A 75 3.85 6.79 -12.11
N ALA A 76 5.10 6.77 -12.60
CA ALA A 76 6.26 6.58 -11.74
C ALA A 76 6.38 7.68 -10.67
N GLN A 77 6.19 8.94 -11.05
CA GLN A 77 6.21 10.07 -10.11
C GLN A 77 5.13 9.94 -9.03
N TYR A 78 3.87 9.72 -9.43
CA TYR A 78 2.77 9.64 -8.47
C TYR A 78 2.83 8.38 -7.59
N ASN A 79 3.42 7.29 -8.08
CA ASN A 79 3.71 6.13 -7.26
C ASN A 79 4.77 6.43 -6.19
N ALA A 80 5.84 7.15 -6.53
CA ALA A 80 6.83 7.58 -5.56
C ALA A 80 6.23 8.54 -4.51
N GLU A 81 5.39 9.50 -4.93
CA GLU A 81 4.67 10.38 -4.01
C GLU A 81 3.72 9.60 -3.08
N ALA A 82 3.07 8.55 -3.60
CA ALA A 82 2.23 7.66 -2.80
C ALA A 82 3.06 6.87 -1.77
N GLU A 83 4.21 6.31 -2.15
CA GLU A 83 5.10 5.60 -1.21
C GLU A 83 5.56 6.52 -0.08
N ILE A 84 6.01 7.74 -0.40
CA ILE A 84 6.42 8.75 0.59
C ILE A 84 5.26 9.07 1.54
N LEU A 85 4.06 9.30 0.99
CA LEU A 85 2.89 9.59 1.81
C LEU A 85 2.55 8.42 2.74
N ALA A 86 2.56 7.19 2.23
CA ALA A 86 2.28 6.01 3.04
C ALA A 86 3.26 5.89 4.22
N VAL A 87 4.56 6.03 3.96
CA VAL A 87 5.59 5.97 5.00
C VAL A 87 5.40 7.08 6.04
N SER A 88 5.16 8.32 5.62
CA SER A 88 4.95 9.45 6.55
C SER A 88 3.74 9.27 7.48
N LEU A 89 2.75 8.50 7.06
CA LEU A 89 1.53 8.28 7.83
C LEU A 89 1.63 7.05 8.76
N CYS A 90 2.38 6.03 8.37
CA CYS A 90 2.29 4.70 8.96
C CYS A 90 3.47 4.27 9.84
N ILE A 91 4.55 5.04 9.93
CA ILE A 91 5.57 4.80 10.96
C ILE A 91 4.93 5.04 12.35
N ALA A 92 5.13 4.10 13.26
CA ALA A 92 4.48 4.03 14.57
C ALA A 92 5.49 4.02 15.72
N ASP A 93 6.56 4.81 15.61
CA ASP A 93 7.62 4.98 16.62
C ASP A 93 7.26 6.00 17.71
N GLY A 94 6.04 6.56 17.66
CA GLY A 94 5.56 7.59 18.58
C GLY A 94 5.83 9.02 18.11
N GLU A 95 6.55 9.20 17.00
CA GLU A 95 6.81 10.49 16.39
C GLU A 95 5.95 10.70 15.12
N LYS A 96 5.73 11.96 14.76
CA LYS A 96 5.03 12.30 13.51
C LYS A 96 6.06 12.67 12.46
N HIS A 97 6.21 11.80 11.47
CA HIS A 97 7.10 12.01 10.33
C HIS A 97 6.43 12.86 9.25
N THR A 98 7.15 13.86 8.76
CA THR A 98 6.71 14.74 7.68
C THR A 98 7.07 14.16 6.32
N ILE A 99 6.35 14.61 5.28
CA ILE A 99 6.63 14.25 3.88
C ILE A 99 8.07 14.66 3.49
N GLU A 100 8.57 15.79 3.97
CA GLU A 100 9.91 16.28 3.63
C GLU A 100 11.01 15.43 4.28
N GLU A 101 10.81 14.98 5.52
CA GLU A 101 11.74 14.05 6.18
C GLU A 101 11.84 12.74 5.41
N VAL A 102 10.70 12.17 5.01
CA VAL A 102 10.66 10.92 4.25
C VAL A 102 11.25 11.08 2.84
N LYS A 103 11.07 12.23 2.18
CA LYS A 103 11.71 12.52 0.87
C LYS A 103 13.22 12.52 0.93
N ASN A 104 13.80 12.88 2.08
CA ASN A 104 15.25 12.90 2.27
C ASN A 104 15.83 11.49 2.51
N LEU A 105 14.99 10.49 2.75
CA LEU A 105 15.43 9.11 2.86
C LEU A 105 15.83 8.54 1.48
N PRO A 106 16.76 7.58 1.44
CA PRO A 106 17.06 6.85 0.21
C PRO A 106 15.80 6.21 -0.37
N SER A 107 15.56 6.38 -1.67
CA SER A 107 14.35 5.87 -2.34
C SER A 107 14.14 4.36 -2.15
N GLY A 108 15.23 3.58 -2.12
CA GLY A 108 15.19 2.15 -1.84
C GLY A 108 14.69 1.80 -0.44
N VAL A 109 14.96 2.64 0.56
CA VAL A 109 14.46 2.47 1.94
C VAL A 109 12.96 2.79 1.97
N VAL A 110 12.56 3.92 1.38
CA VAL A 110 11.15 4.34 1.31
C VAL A 110 10.29 3.26 0.63
N SER A 111 10.76 2.70 -0.49
CA SER A 111 10.03 1.66 -1.22
C SER A 111 9.91 0.37 -0.42
N GLN A 112 10.94 -0.05 0.33
CA GLN A 112 10.86 -1.24 1.19
C GLN A 112 9.81 -1.05 2.31
N ILE A 113 9.84 0.08 3.00
CA ILE A 113 8.89 0.40 4.06
C ILE A 113 7.47 0.48 3.49
N ALA A 114 7.28 1.19 2.37
CA ALA A 114 5.98 1.32 1.72
C ALA A 114 5.39 -0.03 1.28
N LYS A 115 6.21 -0.93 0.72
CA LYS A 115 5.76 -2.29 0.37
C LYS A 115 5.27 -3.07 1.58
N ALA A 116 6.00 -2.99 2.69
CA ALA A 116 5.59 -3.65 3.92
C ALA A 116 4.27 -3.07 4.45
N ILE A 117 4.12 -1.75 4.45
CA ILE A 117 2.86 -1.05 4.79
C ILE A 117 1.72 -1.53 3.90
N TYR A 118 1.92 -1.61 2.58
CA TYR A 118 0.90 -2.07 1.64
C TYR A 118 0.50 -3.52 1.89
N ARG A 119 1.46 -4.40 2.14
CA ARG A 119 1.23 -5.81 2.48
C ARG A 119 0.32 -5.93 3.70
N ILE A 120 0.66 -5.28 4.82
CA ILE A 120 -0.11 -5.35 6.07
C ILE A 120 -1.47 -4.64 5.95
N SER A 121 -1.58 -3.69 5.02
CA SER A 121 -2.84 -2.99 4.69
C SER A 121 -3.75 -3.79 3.74
N GLY A 122 -3.31 -4.96 3.27
CA GLY A 122 -4.06 -5.76 2.29
C GLY A 122 -4.11 -5.14 0.88
N ILE A 123 -3.21 -4.20 0.58
CA ILE A 123 -3.03 -3.65 -0.77
C ILE A 123 -2.10 -4.60 -1.50
N ALA A 124 -2.62 -5.33 -2.49
CA ALA A 124 -1.81 -6.27 -3.25
C ALA A 124 -0.71 -5.53 -4.05
N VAL A 125 0.54 -5.75 -3.65
CA VAL A 125 1.72 -5.22 -4.34
C VAL A 125 2.08 -6.18 -5.48
N LYS A 126 1.62 -5.89 -6.71
CA LYS A 126 1.85 -6.73 -7.90
C LYS A 126 1.45 -8.22 -7.74
N LYS A 127 1.65 -9.00 -8.81
CA LYS A 127 1.14 -10.38 -8.95
C LYS A 127 1.98 -11.40 -8.18
N GLU A 128 3.25 -11.11 -7.97
CA GLU A 128 4.23 -11.96 -7.26
C GLU A 128 3.92 -12.02 -5.76
N ASP A 129 3.57 -10.90 -5.13
CA ASP A 129 3.26 -10.89 -3.69
C ASP A 129 1.90 -11.53 -3.37
N LYS A 130 1.01 -11.69 -4.37
CA LYS A 130 -0.24 -12.46 -4.24
C LYS A 130 -0.02 -13.95 -4.07
N GLU A 131 1.07 -14.51 -4.60
CA GLU A 131 1.39 -15.93 -4.40
C GLU A 131 1.96 -16.17 -3.00
N ALA A 132 2.85 -15.29 -2.53
CA ALA A 132 3.36 -15.32 -1.15
C ALA A 132 2.22 -15.19 -0.10
N LEU A 133 1.29 -14.26 -0.30
CA LEU A 133 0.10 -14.10 0.58
C LEU A 133 -0.80 -15.34 0.58
N LYS A 134 -0.91 -16.06 -0.55
CA LYS A 134 -1.69 -17.30 -0.63
C LYS A 134 -1.00 -18.46 0.08
N GLU A 135 0.32 -18.54 0.01
CA GLU A 135 1.09 -19.56 0.71
C GLU A 135 0.99 -19.37 2.24
N GLU A 136 1.11 -18.14 2.74
CA GLU A 136 0.87 -17.83 4.16
C GLU A 136 -0.56 -18.13 4.59
N LEU A 137 -1.58 -17.73 3.81
CA LEU A 137 -2.98 -18.03 4.15
C LEU A 137 -3.31 -19.53 4.14
N ASN A 138 -2.62 -20.32 3.33
CA ASN A 138 -2.79 -21.76 3.29
C ASN A 138 -2.07 -22.48 4.43
N SER A 139 -0.97 -21.94 4.97
CA SER A 139 -0.31 -22.52 6.14
C SER A 139 -1.15 -22.34 7.41
N PHE A 140 -1.82 -21.19 7.58
CA PHE A 140 -2.74 -20.96 8.72
C PHE A 140 -4.03 -21.79 8.69
N ARG A 141 -4.36 -22.45 7.57
CA ARG A 141 -5.57 -23.28 7.41
C ARG A 141 -5.34 -24.76 7.72
N ASN A 142 -4.09 -25.18 7.88
CA ASN A 142 -3.71 -26.58 8.09
C ASN A 142 -3.29 -26.90 9.53
N ASP A 143 -3.45 -25.95 10.46
CA ASP A 143 -3.42 -26.15 11.91
C ASP A 143 -4.85 -26.11 12.48
#